data_AF-A0A0F3GW49-F1
#
_entry.id   AF-A0A0F3GW49-F1
#
_cell.length_a   1.000
_cell.length_b   1.000
_cell.length_c   1.000
_cell.angle_alpha   90.00
_cell.angle_beta   90.00
_cell.angle_gamma   90.00
#
_symmetry.space_group_name_H-M   'P 1'
#
loop_
_entity.id
_entity.type
_entity.pdbx_description
1 polymer ?
#
loop_
_entity_poly.entity_id
_entity_poly.type
_entity_poly.pdbx_seq_one_letter_code
_entity_poly.pdbx_strand_id
1 'polypeptide(L)'
;MTEKKSPRLRNVDKIKPPYPLNKFSENFGFCVGREIVYLLATKGNSTLEGEEWEEIFATCIGAEWKPSNVGLDDVVLSECAWGAKTVKANVPSKQKNVRLISGRNSIDYSYGESSSNDTNPNHLGNLILTIWNERVSAIRKLHKHVRTIVLIKSHNLE
;
A
#
# COMPACT_ATOMS: atom_id res chain seq x y z
N MET A 1 -16.51 -12.91 9.82
CA MET A 1 -15.93 -13.93 8.92
C MET A 1 -15.04 -14.84 9.76
N THR A 2 -15.37 -16.12 9.83
CA THR A 2 -14.60 -17.14 10.55
C THR A 2 -13.22 -17.27 9.88
N GLU A 3 -12.14 -17.15 10.66
CA GLU A 3 -10.78 -17.34 10.16
C GLU A 3 -10.66 -18.73 9.49
N LYS A 4 -10.36 -18.76 8.18
CA LYS A 4 -10.09 -20.00 7.45
C LYS A 4 -8.88 -20.69 8.09
N LYS A 5 -9.12 -21.82 8.78
CA LYS A 5 -8.07 -22.66 9.38
C LYS A 5 -7.15 -23.18 8.28
N SER A 6 -5.91 -22.68 8.24
CA SER A 6 -4.88 -23.18 7.33
C SER A 6 -4.23 -24.46 7.92
N PRO A 7 -3.74 -25.39 7.08
CA PRO A 7 -3.12 -26.63 7.54
C PRO A 7 -1.95 -26.38 8.49
N ARG A 8 -1.83 -27.22 9.53
CA ARG A 8 -0.72 -27.20 10.49
C ARG A 8 0.43 -27.99 9.88
N LEU A 9 1.47 -27.30 9.43
CA LEU A 9 2.70 -27.91 8.93
C LEU A 9 3.72 -27.94 10.07
N ARG A 10 4.35 -29.09 10.33
CA ARG A 10 5.31 -29.27 11.44
C ARG A 10 6.62 -28.48 11.24
N ASN A 11 6.92 -28.07 10.01
CA ASN A 11 8.21 -27.48 9.62
C ASN A 11 8.11 -26.01 9.19
N VAL A 12 6.97 -25.34 9.43
CA VAL A 12 6.75 -23.96 8.98
C VAL A 12 6.52 -23.06 10.18
N ASP A 13 7.53 -22.25 10.52
CA ASP A 13 7.35 -21.08 11.36
C ASP A 13 6.49 -20.06 10.61
N LYS A 14 5.20 -20.11 10.90
CA LYS A 14 4.22 -19.11 10.44
C LYS A 14 4.50 -17.82 11.19
N ILE A 15 5.44 -17.03 10.67
CA ILE A 15 5.68 -15.68 11.15
C ILE A 15 4.38 -14.91 10.99
N LYS A 16 3.88 -14.36 12.09
CA LYS A 16 2.67 -13.54 12.10
C LYS A 16 3.01 -12.12 11.68
N PRO A 17 2.11 -11.42 10.98
CA PRO A 17 2.29 -10.00 10.73
C PRO A 17 2.25 -9.24 12.08
N PRO A 18 2.98 -8.11 12.21
CA PRO A 18 3.08 -7.37 13.47
C PRO A 18 1.73 -6.80 13.93
N TYR A 19 0.84 -6.50 12.99
CA TYR A 19 -0.51 -6.01 13.26
C TYR A 19 -1.54 -6.88 12.52
N PRO A 20 -2.72 -7.16 13.11
CA PRO A 20 -3.87 -7.62 12.33
C PRO A 20 -4.33 -6.56 11.31
N LEU A 21 -5.16 -6.94 10.35
CA LEU A 21 -5.67 -5.98 9.36
C LEU A 21 -6.46 -4.87 10.05
N ASN A 22 -6.05 -3.63 9.80
CA ASN A 22 -6.64 -2.41 10.33
C ASN A 22 -6.74 -2.36 11.87
N LYS A 23 -5.86 -3.07 12.57
CA LYS A 23 -5.75 -3.06 14.04
C LYS A 23 -4.33 -2.72 14.46
N PHE A 24 -4.03 -1.43 14.49
CA PHE A 24 -2.76 -0.90 14.97
C PHE A 24 -2.79 -0.68 16.49
N SER A 25 -1.69 -0.21 17.06
CA SER A 25 -1.64 0.18 18.48
C SER A 25 -2.67 1.29 18.79
N GLU A 26 -3.10 1.38 20.05
CA GLU A 26 -4.10 2.39 20.47
C GLU A 26 -3.64 3.83 20.18
N ASN A 27 -2.32 4.06 20.23
CA ASN A 27 -1.72 5.37 19.98
C ASN A 27 -1.50 5.68 18.49
N PHE A 28 -1.80 4.74 17.57
CA PHE A 28 -1.55 4.93 16.14
C PHE A 28 -2.28 6.16 15.58
N GLY A 29 -3.58 6.31 15.88
CA GLY A 29 -4.37 7.45 15.42
C GLY A 29 -3.87 8.78 15.98
N PHE A 30 -3.45 8.81 17.25
CA PHE A 30 -2.85 9.98 17.88
C PHE A 30 -1.52 10.36 17.22
N CYS A 31 -0.65 9.38 16.96
CA CYS A 31 0.59 9.59 16.25
C CYS A 31 0.36 10.18 14.86
N VAL A 32 -0.54 9.58 14.06
CA VAL A 32 -0.84 10.07 12.70
C VAL A 32 -1.34 11.52 12.76
N GLY A 33 -2.24 11.84 13.70
CA GLY A 33 -2.71 13.21 13.88
C GLY A 33 -1.59 14.18 14.24
N ARG A 34 -0.69 13.79 15.16
CA ARG A 34 0.48 14.59 15.55
C ARG A 34 1.40 14.87 14.37
N GLU A 35 1.78 13.84 13.61
CA GLU A 35 2.69 13.98 12.48
C GLU A 35 2.08 14.84 11.36
N ILE A 36 0.79 14.67 11.05
CA ILE A 36 0.11 15.52 10.06
C ILE A 36 0.10 16.98 10.51
N VAL A 37 -0.24 17.27 11.77
CA VAL A 37 -0.22 18.64 12.29
C VAL A 37 1.19 19.24 12.23
N TYR A 38 2.21 18.47 12.60
CA TYR A 38 3.60 18.88 12.52
C TYR A 38 4.03 19.19 11.08
N LEU A 39 3.71 18.30 10.13
CA LEU A 39 4.01 18.49 8.72
C LEU A 39 3.39 19.78 8.18
N LEU A 40 2.09 19.99 8.42
CA LEU A 40 1.38 21.17 7.92
C LEU A 40 1.91 22.47 8.53
N ALA A 41 2.24 22.45 9.83
CA ALA A 41 2.78 23.60 10.53
C ALA A 41 4.19 23.98 10.05
N THR A 42 5.01 22.99 9.68
CA THR A 42 6.40 23.22 9.23
C THR A 42 6.49 23.54 7.75
N LYS A 43 5.66 22.90 6.90
CA LYS A 43 5.64 23.12 5.45
C LYS A 43 4.99 24.45 5.04
N GLY A 44 4.09 24.97 5.88
CA GLY A 44 3.42 26.25 5.64
C GLY A 44 2.34 26.23 4.54
N ASN A 45 1.96 25.05 4.07
CA ASN A 45 0.86 24.85 3.12
C ASN A 45 0.08 23.56 3.45
N SER A 46 -1.10 23.42 2.86
CA SER A 46 -2.01 22.31 3.13
C SER A 46 -1.78 21.12 2.19
N THR A 47 -0.53 20.67 2.04
CA THR A 47 -0.18 19.55 1.16
C THR A 47 0.37 18.36 1.95
N LEU A 48 -0.02 17.15 1.54
CA LEU A 48 0.47 15.87 2.06
C LEU A 48 0.66 14.90 0.89
N GLU A 49 1.88 14.76 0.45
CA GLU A 49 2.28 13.94 -0.69
C GLU A 49 2.42 12.45 -0.32
N GLY A 50 2.56 11.60 -1.34
CA GLY A 50 2.67 10.15 -1.15
C GLY A 50 3.84 9.75 -0.24
N GLU A 51 5.03 10.31 -0.49
CA GLU A 51 6.24 10.06 0.29
C GLU A 51 6.09 10.50 1.75
N GLU A 52 5.47 11.66 1.98
CA GLU A 52 5.18 12.15 3.34
C GLU A 52 4.21 11.21 4.07
N TRP A 53 3.21 10.65 3.38
CA TRP A 53 2.36 9.62 3.97
C TRP A 53 3.14 8.34 4.33
N GLU A 54 4.05 7.90 3.47
CA GLU A 54 4.89 6.72 3.72
C GLU A 54 5.73 6.91 4.99
N GLU A 55 6.40 8.05 5.13
CA GLU A 55 7.21 8.40 6.30
C GLU A 55 6.37 8.52 7.59
N ILE A 56 5.22 9.20 7.54
CA ILE A 56 4.30 9.31 8.68
C ILE A 56 3.84 7.92 9.13
N PHE A 57 3.42 7.08 8.18
CA PHE A 57 2.97 5.73 8.49
C PHE A 57 4.10 4.90 9.11
N ALA A 58 5.31 4.96 8.54
CA ALA A 58 6.48 4.24 9.06
C ALA A 58 6.81 4.65 10.49
N THR A 59 6.86 5.97 10.75
CA THR A 59 7.09 6.55 12.07
C THR A 59 6.07 6.03 13.09
N CYS A 60 4.79 6.01 12.74
CA CYS A 60 3.73 5.65 13.68
C CYS A 60 3.65 4.16 14.02
N ILE A 61 4.29 3.29 13.25
CA ILE A 61 4.36 1.86 13.56
C ILE A 61 5.77 1.39 13.97
N GLY A 62 6.74 2.30 14.00
CA GLY A 62 8.16 2.00 14.27
C GLY A 62 8.81 1.19 13.14
N ALA A 63 8.42 1.43 11.89
CA ALA A 63 8.95 0.78 10.70
C ALA A 63 10.04 1.61 10.03
N GLU A 64 10.77 0.97 9.12
CA GLU A 64 11.69 1.64 8.21
C GLU A 64 10.93 2.10 6.96
N TRP A 65 11.07 3.37 6.62
CA TRP A 65 10.67 3.89 5.31
C TRP A 65 11.85 3.76 4.34
N LYS A 66 11.56 3.31 3.12
CA LYS A 66 12.53 3.28 2.03
C LYS A 66 11.83 3.63 0.71
N PRO A 67 12.45 4.45 -0.16
CA PRO A 67 11.89 4.71 -1.48
C PRO A 67 11.88 3.39 -2.28
N SER A 68 10.71 3.00 -2.80
CA SER A 68 10.57 1.76 -3.56
C SER A 68 10.23 1.99 -5.03
N ASN A 69 10.85 1.17 -5.89
CA ASN A 69 10.62 1.19 -7.33
C ASN A 69 9.26 0.60 -7.74
N VAL A 70 8.51 -0.02 -6.82
CA VAL A 70 7.25 -0.72 -7.15
C VAL A 70 6.05 -0.15 -6.40
N GLY A 71 6.25 0.53 -5.27
CA GLY A 71 5.18 1.07 -4.44
C GLY A 71 4.50 0.02 -3.55
N LEU A 72 5.18 -1.11 -3.27
CA LEU A 72 4.67 -2.28 -2.56
C LEU A 72 5.40 -2.58 -1.24
N ASP A 73 6.63 -2.08 -1.11
CA ASP A 73 7.51 -2.23 0.03
C ASP A 73 8.08 -0.89 0.50
N ASP A 74 7.28 0.17 0.36
CA ASP A 74 7.62 1.55 0.76
C ASP A 74 7.91 1.63 2.27
N VAL A 75 7.20 0.82 3.06
CA VAL A 75 7.35 0.75 4.52
C VAL A 75 7.55 -0.70 4.94
N VAL A 76 8.58 -0.98 5.74
CA VAL A 76 8.95 -2.34 6.15
C VAL A 76 9.11 -2.43 7.67
N LEU A 77 8.43 -3.41 8.28
CA LEU A 77 8.60 -3.79 9.67
C LEU A 77 8.78 -5.30 9.76
N SER A 78 10.00 -5.73 10.07
CA SER A 78 10.36 -7.15 10.11
C SER A 78 9.97 -7.84 8.78
N GLU A 79 9.17 -8.89 8.84
CA GLU A 79 8.73 -9.70 7.70
C GLU A 79 7.47 -9.15 7.00
N CYS A 80 7.07 -7.91 7.29
CA CYS A 80 5.89 -7.27 6.73
C CYS A 80 6.26 -5.99 5.99
N ALA A 81 5.82 -5.90 4.74
CA ALA A 81 5.92 -4.75 3.89
C ALA A 81 4.54 -4.14 3.61
N TRP A 82 4.49 -2.82 3.47
CA TRP A 82 3.31 -2.08 3.06
C TRP A 82 3.61 -1.19 1.86
N GLY A 83 2.74 -1.25 0.86
CA GLY A 83 2.59 -0.17 -0.12
C GLY A 83 1.66 0.89 0.45
N ALA A 84 2.15 2.12 0.61
CA ALA A 84 1.32 3.22 1.09
C ALA A 84 0.67 3.94 -0.09
N LYS A 85 -0.59 4.33 0.06
CA LYS A 85 -1.34 5.06 -0.97
C LYS A 85 -2.18 6.17 -0.34
N THR A 86 -2.39 7.23 -1.08
CA THR A 86 -3.33 8.29 -0.72
C THR A 86 -4.51 8.28 -1.70
N VAL A 87 -5.70 8.62 -1.21
CA VAL A 87 -6.91 8.76 -2.02
C VAL A 87 -7.64 10.03 -1.60
N LYS A 88 -7.96 10.88 -2.57
CA LYS A 88 -8.76 12.10 -2.33
C LYS A 88 -10.25 11.75 -2.29
N ALA A 89 -10.99 12.35 -1.36
CA ALA A 89 -12.43 12.19 -1.22
C ALA A 89 -13.09 13.49 -0.75
N ASN A 90 -14.36 13.71 -1.12
CA ASN A 90 -15.11 14.89 -0.68
C ASN A 90 -15.39 14.85 0.83
N VAL A 91 -15.72 13.66 1.35
CA VAL A 91 -15.97 13.44 2.78
C VAL A 91 -15.24 12.16 3.20
N PRO A 92 -13.93 12.24 3.54
CA PRO A 92 -13.09 11.07 3.82
C PRO A 92 -13.69 10.10 4.84
N SER A 93 -14.29 10.62 5.91
CA SER A 93 -14.89 9.81 6.99
C SER A 93 -16.12 8.98 6.58
N LYS A 94 -16.75 9.32 5.44
CA LYS A 94 -17.92 8.59 4.91
C LYS A 94 -17.56 7.68 3.72
N GLN A 95 -16.30 7.67 3.29
CA GLN A 95 -15.86 6.91 2.13
C GLN A 95 -15.88 5.40 2.44
N LYS A 96 -16.68 4.63 1.69
CA LYS A 96 -16.78 3.17 1.85
C LYS A 96 -15.93 2.38 0.87
N ASN A 97 -15.71 2.92 -0.33
CA ASN A 97 -15.00 2.26 -1.42
C ASN A 97 -13.93 3.20 -1.95
N VAL A 98 -12.75 2.69 -2.27
CA VAL A 98 -11.68 3.46 -2.91
C VAL A 98 -11.20 2.74 -4.15
N ARG A 99 -10.81 3.50 -5.18
CA ARG A 99 -10.13 2.97 -6.36
C ARG A 99 -8.64 3.19 -6.18
N LEU A 100 -7.89 2.10 -6.17
CA LEU A 100 -6.43 2.16 -6.14
C LEU A 100 -5.90 1.88 -7.55
N ILE A 101 -4.78 2.51 -7.87
CA ILE A 101 -4.08 2.31 -9.14
C ILE A 101 -2.95 1.32 -8.87
N SER A 102 -2.97 0.19 -9.55
CA SER A 102 -1.83 -0.74 -9.62
C SER A 102 -0.79 -0.14 -10.59
N GLY A 103 0.14 0.64 -10.05
CA GLY A 103 1.10 1.42 -10.83
C GLY A 103 2.05 0.57 -11.68
N ARG A 104 2.68 1.21 -12.68
CA ARG A 104 3.76 0.68 -13.54
C ARG A 104 3.44 -0.58 -14.36
N ASN A 105 2.19 -1.01 -14.54
CA ASN A 105 1.86 -2.24 -15.28
C ASN A 105 1.79 -2.03 -16.81
N SER A 106 2.79 -1.35 -17.39
CA SER A 106 2.82 -1.07 -18.84
C SER A 106 3.05 -2.34 -19.65
N ILE A 107 2.09 -2.69 -20.52
CA ILE A 107 2.17 -3.85 -21.41
C ILE A 107 3.24 -3.63 -22.46
N ASP A 108 3.24 -2.46 -23.10
CA ASP A 108 4.21 -2.07 -24.11
C ASP A 108 5.66 -2.24 -23.60
N TYR A 109 5.94 -1.86 -22.35
CA TYR A 109 7.26 -2.06 -21.75
C TYR A 109 7.54 -3.52 -21.38
N SER A 110 6.55 -4.23 -20.82
CA SER A 110 6.76 -5.58 -20.27
C SER A 110 6.73 -6.70 -21.31
N TYR A 111 5.99 -6.53 -22.40
CA TYR A 111 5.76 -7.55 -23.43
C TYR A 111 6.15 -7.08 -24.84
N GLY A 112 6.41 -5.78 -25.05
CA GLY A 112 6.66 -5.22 -26.39
C GLY A 112 5.40 -5.16 -27.27
N GLU A 113 4.22 -5.36 -26.69
CA GLU A 113 2.93 -5.35 -27.38
C GLU A 113 2.23 -4.01 -27.16
N SER A 114 1.69 -3.41 -28.22
CA SER A 114 0.95 -2.15 -28.10
C SER A 114 -0.44 -2.37 -27.50
N SER A 115 -0.74 -1.62 -26.45
CA SER A 115 -2.07 -1.53 -25.85
C SER A 115 -3.06 -0.73 -26.72
N SER A 116 -3.47 -1.28 -27.87
CA SER A 116 -4.49 -0.66 -28.73
C SER A 116 -5.90 -0.90 -28.20
N ASN A 117 -6.81 0.06 -28.43
CA ASN A 117 -8.23 -0.04 -28.03
C ASN A 117 -8.99 -1.18 -28.73
N ASP A 118 -8.45 -1.72 -29.84
CA ASP A 118 -9.05 -2.83 -30.58
C ASP A 118 -8.66 -4.20 -30.02
N THR A 119 -7.77 -4.24 -29.02
CA THR A 119 -7.32 -5.49 -28.39
C THR A 119 -8.38 -6.03 -27.43
N ASN A 120 -8.52 -7.36 -27.39
CA ASN A 120 -9.44 -8.03 -26.48
C ASN A 120 -9.19 -7.64 -25.01
N PRO A 121 -10.18 -7.05 -24.29
CA PRO A 121 -10.00 -6.58 -22.91
C PRO A 121 -9.59 -7.69 -21.92
N ASN A 122 -10.06 -8.93 -22.13
CA ASN A 122 -9.70 -10.05 -21.25
C ASN A 122 -8.24 -10.43 -21.41
N HIS A 123 -7.71 -10.37 -22.64
CA HIS A 123 -6.31 -10.62 -22.90
C HIS A 123 -5.44 -9.52 -22.26
N LEU A 124 -5.78 -8.25 -22.50
CA LEU A 124 -5.09 -7.10 -21.91
C LEU A 124 -5.09 -7.16 -20.37
N GLY A 125 -6.24 -7.46 -19.78
CA GLY A 125 -6.40 -7.63 -18.34
C GLY A 125 -5.51 -8.75 -17.78
N ASN A 126 -5.42 -9.89 -18.47
CA ASN A 126 -4.54 -10.98 -18.07
C ASN A 126 -3.06 -10.58 -18.07
N LEU A 127 -2.61 -9.82 -19.07
CA LEU A 127 -1.22 -9.31 -19.13
C LEU A 127 -0.93 -8.36 -17.95
N ILE A 128 -1.83 -7.41 -17.68
CA ILE A 128 -1.70 -6.46 -16.55
C ILE A 128 -1.66 -7.21 -15.21
N LEU A 129 -2.57 -8.17 -15.01
CA LEU A 129 -2.60 -8.99 -13.81
C LEU A 129 -1.35 -9.84 -13.66
N THR A 130 -0.79 -10.34 -14.75
CA THR A 130 0.46 -11.10 -14.74
C THR A 130 1.62 -10.22 -14.28
N ILE A 131 1.78 -9.01 -14.84
CA ILE A 131 2.81 -8.05 -14.40
C ILE A 131 2.67 -7.75 -12.91
N TRP A 132 1.43 -7.49 -12.46
CA TRP A 132 1.16 -7.22 -11.05
C TRP A 132 1.50 -8.41 -10.15
N ASN A 133 1.11 -9.63 -10.54
CA ASN A 133 1.37 -10.85 -9.78
C ASN A 133 2.87 -11.16 -9.68
N GLU A 134 3.64 -10.94 -10.75
CA GLU A 134 5.10 -11.10 -10.72
C GLU A 134 5.74 -10.13 -9.72
N ARG A 135 5.28 -8.89 -9.67
CA ARG A 135 5.76 -7.89 -8.70
C ARG A 135 5.42 -8.25 -7.27
N VAL A 136 4.18 -8.63 -7.01
CA VAL A 136 3.75 -9.11 -5.69
C VAL A 136 4.59 -10.33 -5.30
N SER A 137 4.85 -11.25 -6.23
CA SER A 137 5.66 -12.44 -5.99
C SER A 137 7.12 -12.08 -5.69
N ALA A 138 7.70 -11.10 -6.38
CA ALA A 138 9.05 -10.61 -6.12
C ALA A 138 9.19 -10.06 -4.69
N ILE A 139 8.25 -9.22 -4.25
CA ILE A 139 8.28 -8.67 -2.87
C ILE A 139 8.00 -9.77 -1.84
N ARG A 140 7.12 -10.73 -2.15
CA ARG A 140 6.83 -11.86 -1.24
C ARG A 140 7.98 -12.84 -1.05
N LYS A 141 9.01 -12.79 -1.91
CA LYS A 141 10.28 -13.51 -1.68
C LYS A 141 11.13 -12.82 -0.59
N LEU A 142 10.97 -11.51 -0.41
CA LEU A 142 11.71 -10.70 0.56
C LEU A 142 10.97 -10.56 1.89
N HIS A 143 9.64 -10.45 1.84
CA HIS A 143 8.80 -10.23 3.01
C HIS A 143 7.64 -11.24 3.01
N LYS A 144 7.47 -11.99 4.11
CA LYS A 144 6.37 -12.98 4.22
C LYS A 144 4.98 -12.36 4.07
N HIS A 145 4.82 -11.10 4.49
CA HIS A 145 3.56 -10.35 4.40
C HIS A 145 3.76 -9.11 3.54
N VAL A 146 2.85 -8.90 2.58
CA VAL A 146 2.78 -7.69 1.75
C VAL A 146 1.36 -7.16 1.86
N ARG A 147 1.23 -5.88 2.19
CA ARG A 147 -0.06 -5.23 2.48
C ARG A 147 -0.15 -3.87 1.83
N THR A 148 -1.34 -3.28 1.90
CA THR A 148 -1.58 -1.92 1.46
C THR A 148 -2.19 -1.14 2.62
N ILE A 149 -1.70 0.08 2.83
CA ILE A 149 -2.33 1.05 3.72
C ILE A 149 -2.77 2.26 2.90
N VAL A 150 -3.98 2.75 3.17
CA VAL A 150 -4.57 3.84 2.41
C VAL A 150 -4.94 4.97 3.34
N LEU A 151 -4.37 6.16 3.11
CA LEU A 151 -4.85 7.39 3.70
C LEU A 151 -5.93 7.99 2.80
N ILE A 152 -7.14 8.10 3.33
CA ILE A 152 -8.22 8.83 2.65
C ILE A 152 -8.19 10.27 3.16
N LYS A 153 -7.92 11.22 2.27
CA LYS A 153 -7.77 12.64 2.59
C LYS A 153 -8.75 13.50 1.79
N SER A 154 -9.03 14.69 2.31
CA SER A 154 -9.90 15.66 1.65
C SER A 154 -9.16 16.36 0.51
N HIS A 155 -9.90 16.94 -0.44
CA HIS A 155 -9.31 17.68 -1.57
C HIS A 155 -8.55 18.94 -1.16
N ASN A 156 -8.82 19.49 0.03
CA ASN A 156 -8.09 20.64 0.59
C ASN A 156 -6.79 20.25 1.31
N LEU A 157 -6.52 18.96 1.48
CA LEU A 157 -5.23 18.43 1.89
C LEU A 157 -4.57 17.88 0.63
N GLU A 158 -4.00 18.78 -0.17
CA GLU A 158 -3.56 18.50 -1.55
C GLU A 158 -2.46 17.46 -1.62
#